data_AF-M1AGP2-F1
#
_entry.id   AF-M1AGP2-F1
#
_cell.length_a   1.000
_cell.length_b   1.000
_cell.length_c   1.000
_cell.angle_alpha   90.00
_cell.angle_beta   90.00
_cell.angle_gamma   90.00
#
_symmetry.space_group_name_H-M   'P 1'
#
loop_
_entity.id
_entity.type
_entity.pdbx_description
1 polymer ?
#
loop_
_entity_poly.entity_id
_entity_poly.type
_entity_poly.pdbx_seq_one_letter_code
_entity_poly.pdbx_strand_id
1 'polypeptide(L)'
;MLDYNVPGGKLNRGLSVIDSYSLLKEGKELTSEEIFQTSSLGWCIEWLQAYFLVLDDIMDGSHTRRGQKCWFRLPKVGMIAANDGILLRNHIPRILKKHFRGKPYYVDLLELFNEVEFQTASGQMIDLITTHFGEKDLSKYSLPIHRRIVQYKTAYYSFYLPVACALLMAGENLDNHVNVKNILLEMGIYFQVQDDYLDCFADPEVLGKIGTDIQDFKCSWLVVKALEHCNDEQKKLLHENYGKDDPACVTKVKALYNDLKLEDVYLEYEKSTYEKLINSIDAQPTKAVQAVLKSFLAKIYKRQK
;
A
#
# COMPACT_ATOMS: atom_id res chain seq x y z
N MET A 1 -22.33 -5.05 5.16
CA MET A 1 -20.93 -5.49 5.27
C MET A 1 -20.18 -5.24 3.97
N LEU A 2 -20.56 -5.89 2.85
CA LEU A 2 -19.89 -5.71 1.56
C LEU A 2 -19.90 -4.26 1.07
N ASP A 3 -21.09 -3.66 0.94
CA ASP A 3 -21.24 -2.27 0.47
C ASP A 3 -20.57 -1.23 1.37
N TYR A 4 -20.33 -1.59 2.64
CA TYR A 4 -19.67 -0.72 3.60
C TYR A 4 -18.15 -0.76 3.43
N ASN A 5 -17.58 -1.96 3.30
CA ASN A 5 -16.13 -2.17 3.37
C ASN A 5 -15.44 -2.18 2.00
N VAL A 6 -16.15 -2.49 0.92
CA VAL A 6 -15.52 -2.75 -0.38
C VAL A 6 -15.51 -1.49 -1.28
N PRO A 7 -16.67 -0.89 -1.68
CA PRO A 7 -16.69 0.09 -2.76
C PRO A 7 -16.33 1.53 -2.36
N GLY A 8 -16.22 1.87 -1.07
CA GLY A 8 -16.08 3.26 -0.60
C GLY A 8 -14.71 3.92 -0.82
N GLY A 9 -13.78 3.27 -1.51
CA GLY A 9 -12.45 3.80 -1.81
C GLY A 9 -12.35 4.50 -3.16
N LYS A 10 -11.13 4.93 -3.54
CA LYS A 10 -10.84 5.48 -4.89
C LYS A 10 -10.80 4.40 -5.99
N LEU A 11 -10.79 3.12 -5.60
CA LEU A 11 -10.70 1.94 -6.48
C LEU A 11 -9.46 1.93 -7.40
N ASN A 12 -8.41 2.67 -7.04
CA ASN A 12 -7.21 2.83 -7.87
C ASN A 12 -6.56 1.48 -8.22
N ARG A 13 -6.55 0.51 -7.29
CA ARG A 13 -5.91 -0.80 -7.52
C ARG A 13 -6.77 -1.63 -8.48
N GLY A 14 -8.08 -1.63 -8.28
CA GLY A 14 -9.02 -2.31 -9.15
C GLY A 14 -9.04 -1.75 -10.57
N LEU A 15 -9.13 -0.43 -10.71
CA LEU A 15 -9.10 0.26 -12.02
C LEU A 15 -7.78 0.03 -12.75
N SER A 16 -6.66 -0.05 -12.03
CA SER A 16 -5.36 -0.30 -12.65
C SER A 16 -5.26 -1.66 -13.36
N VAL A 17 -6.06 -2.67 -13.00
CA VAL A 17 -6.10 -3.93 -13.78
C VAL A 17 -6.62 -3.67 -15.19
N ILE A 18 -7.69 -2.88 -15.29
CA ILE A 18 -8.35 -2.52 -16.54
C ILE A 18 -7.39 -1.66 -17.39
N ASP A 19 -6.81 -0.62 -16.79
CA ASP A 19 -5.88 0.28 -17.46
C ASP A 19 -4.63 -0.47 -17.96
N SER A 20 -4.05 -1.34 -17.11
CA SER A 20 -2.90 -2.15 -17.49
C SER A 20 -3.21 -3.06 -18.67
N TYR A 21 -4.34 -3.78 -18.62
CA TYR A 21 -4.72 -4.69 -19.69
C TYR A 21 -5.00 -3.94 -21.00
N SER A 22 -5.67 -2.79 -20.92
CA SER A 22 -5.90 -1.92 -22.09
C SER A 22 -4.59 -1.46 -22.73
N LEU A 23 -3.60 -1.08 -21.93
CA LEU A 23 -2.28 -0.67 -22.43
C LEU A 23 -1.49 -1.83 -23.04
N LEU A 24 -1.62 -3.04 -22.47
CA LEU A 24 -1.03 -4.26 -23.03
C LEU A 24 -1.62 -4.64 -24.40
N LYS A 25 -2.85 -4.21 -24.70
CA LYS A 25 -3.49 -4.43 -26.01
C LYS A 25 -3.12 -3.41 -27.09
N GLU A 26 -2.22 -2.47 -26.79
CA GLU A 26 -1.61 -1.54 -27.76
C GLU A 26 -2.63 -0.81 -28.65
N GLY A 27 -3.70 -0.28 -28.02
CA GLY A 27 -4.72 0.53 -28.72
C GLY A 27 -5.89 -0.26 -29.31
N LYS A 28 -5.92 -1.60 -29.16
CA LYS A 28 -7.11 -2.39 -29.49
C LYS A 28 -8.18 -2.22 -28.40
N GLU A 29 -9.42 -2.00 -28.81
CA GLU A 29 -10.54 -1.91 -27.88
C GLU A 29 -10.73 -3.20 -27.07
N LEU A 30 -11.22 -3.03 -25.83
CA LEU A 30 -11.61 -4.13 -24.98
C LEU A 30 -13.01 -4.60 -25.36
N THR A 31 -13.15 -5.90 -25.58
CA THR A 31 -14.45 -6.56 -25.69
C THR A 31 -15.20 -6.48 -24.36
N SER A 32 -16.53 -6.63 -24.39
CA SER A 32 -17.34 -6.67 -23.16
C SER A 32 -16.91 -7.80 -22.20
N GLU A 33 -16.43 -8.92 -22.72
CA GLU A 33 -15.89 -10.01 -21.89
C GLU A 33 -14.58 -9.60 -21.20
N GLU A 34 -13.66 -8.96 -21.91
CA GLU A 34 -12.39 -8.48 -21.34
C GLU A 34 -12.62 -7.39 -20.29
N ILE A 35 -13.55 -6.46 -20.52
CA ILE A 35 -13.93 -5.44 -19.53
C ILE A 35 -14.48 -6.13 -18.27
N PHE A 36 -15.37 -7.10 -18.43
CA PHE A 36 -15.94 -7.83 -17.29
C PHE A 36 -14.87 -8.60 -16.52
N GLN A 37 -13.94 -9.26 -17.21
CA GLN A 37 -12.87 -10.06 -16.61
C GLN A 37 -11.85 -9.18 -15.87
N THR A 38 -11.34 -8.14 -16.52
CA THR A 38 -10.43 -7.17 -15.87
C THR A 38 -11.09 -6.52 -14.66
N SER A 39 -12.35 -6.12 -14.77
CA SER A 39 -13.12 -5.56 -13.65
C SER A 39 -13.30 -6.58 -12.52
N SER A 40 -13.55 -7.85 -12.84
CA SER A 40 -13.69 -8.91 -11.84
C SER A 40 -12.40 -9.15 -11.07
N LEU A 41 -11.25 -9.16 -11.76
CA LEU A 41 -9.92 -9.23 -11.13
C LEU A 41 -9.64 -7.98 -10.31
N GLY A 42 -9.96 -6.79 -10.82
CA GLY A 42 -9.83 -5.54 -10.09
C GLY A 42 -10.62 -5.56 -8.78
N TRP A 43 -11.86 -6.04 -8.82
CA TRP A 43 -12.65 -6.26 -7.62
C TRP A 43 -12.03 -7.29 -6.67
N CYS A 44 -11.49 -8.41 -7.15
CA CYS A 44 -10.76 -9.34 -6.26
C CYS A 44 -9.66 -8.62 -5.45
N ILE A 45 -8.94 -7.66 -6.04
CA ILE A 45 -7.92 -6.87 -5.35
C ILE A 45 -8.55 -5.91 -4.33
N GLU A 46 -9.65 -5.24 -4.68
CA GLU A 46 -10.37 -4.36 -3.75
C GLU A 46 -11.01 -5.14 -2.58
N TRP A 47 -11.46 -6.37 -2.82
CA TRP A 47 -11.91 -7.30 -1.76
C TRP A 47 -10.76 -7.74 -0.85
N LEU A 48 -9.59 -8.04 -1.42
CA LEU A 48 -8.38 -8.37 -0.65
C LEU A 48 -7.96 -7.19 0.22
N GLN A 49 -7.96 -5.98 -0.35
CA GLN A 49 -7.67 -4.76 0.41
C GLN A 49 -8.70 -4.54 1.52
N ALA A 50 -10.00 -4.67 1.23
CA ALA A 50 -11.05 -4.50 2.23
C ALA A 50 -10.92 -5.49 3.39
N TYR A 51 -10.55 -6.74 3.10
CA TYR A 51 -10.22 -7.75 4.11
C TYR A 51 -9.12 -7.26 5.05
N PHE A 52 -7.97 -6.86 4.50
CA PHE A 52 -6.85 -6.39 5.32
C PHE A 52 -7.21 -5.14 6.10
N LEU A 53 -7.89 -4.16 5.50
CA LEU A 53 -8.29 -2.93 6.18
C LEU A 53 -9.25 -3.15 7.35
N VAL A 54 -10.19 -4.09 7.23
CA VAL A 54 -11.10 -4.43 8.34
C VAL A 54 -10.33 -4.99 9.54
N LEU A 55 -9.34 -5.86 9.30
CA LEU A 55 -8.52 -6.42 10.37
C LEU A 55 -7.49 -5.41 10.92
N ASP A 56 -6.88 -4.62 10.04
CA ASP A 56 -5.92 -3.57 10.39
C ASP A 56 -6.57 -2.51 11.28
N ASP A 57 -7.78 -2.06 10.93
CA ASP A 57 -8.53 -1.11 11.77
C ASP A 57 -8.81 -1.67 13.18
N ILE A 58 -9.03 -2.98 13.32
CA ILE A 58 -9.21 -3.64 14.63
C ILE A 58 -7.89 -3.64 15.41
N MET A 59 -6.79 -4.05 14.76
CA MET A 59 -5.46 -4.18 15.38
C MET A 59 -4.90 -2.83 15.82
N ASP A 60 -5.08 -1.80 15.00
CA ASP A 60 -4.60 -0.44 15.26
C ASP A 60 -5.56 0.36 16.17
N GLY A 61 -6.73 -0.18 16.50
CA GLY A 61 -7.72 0.56 17.29
C GLY A 61 -8.28 1.78 16.55
N SER A 62 -8.27 1.78 15.22
CA SER A 62 -8.73 2.89 14.38
C SER A 62 -10.18 3.29 14.66
N HIS A 63 -10.48 4.58 14.47
CA HIS A 63 -11.83 5.15 14.68
C HIS A 63 -12.61 5.30 13.38
N THR A 64 -11.97 5.81 12.33
CA THR A 64 -12.61 6.14 11.05
C THR A 64 -11.81 5.65 9.85
N ARG A 65 -12.52 5.23 8.80
CA ARG A 65 -11.96 4.92 7.48
C ARG A 65 -12.90 5.39 6.39
N ARG A 66 -12.35 5.99 5.32
CA ARG A 66 -13.12 6.47 4.14
C ARG A 66 -14.28 7.41 4.54
N GLY A 67 -14.04 8.29 5.51
CA GLY A 67 -15.02 9.25 6.02
C GLY A 67 -16.14 8.65 6.89
N GLN A 68 -16.06 7.38 7.26
CA GLN A 68 -17.05 6.68 8.09
C GLN A 68 -16.39 5.98 9.28
N LYS A 69 -17.17 5.53 10.27
CA LYS A 69 -16.63 4.72 11.38
C LYS A 69 -16.05 3.41 10.86
N CYS A 70 -14.94 2.94 11.42
CA CYS A 70 -14.42 1.60 11.10
C CYS A 70 -15.50 0.53 11.37
N TRP A 71 -15.52 -0.55 10.59
CA TRP A 71 -16.59 -1.55 10.63
C TRP A 71 -16.82 -2.12 12.04
N PHE A 72 -15.74 -2.46 12.75
CA PHE A 72 -15.81 -2.99 14.12
C PHE A 72 -16.30 -1.98 15.17
N ARG A 73 -16.27 -0.67 14.86
CA ARG A 73 -16.74 0.39 15.75
C ARG A 73 -18.26 0.60 15.68
N LEU A 74 -18.96 -0.06 14.74
CA LEU A 74 -20.42 0.05 14.66
C LEU A 74 -21.07 -0.73 15.83
N PRO A 75 -22.08 -0.15 16.53
CA PRO A 75 -22.64 -0.73 17.76
C PRO A 75 -23.18 -2.16 17.62
N LYS A 76 -23.64 -2.55 16.43
CA LYS A 76 -24.21 -3.88 16.14
C LYS A 76 -23.19 -4.84 15.51
N VAL A 77 -21.97 -4.40 15.26
CA VAL A 77 -20.92 -5.19 14.60
C VAL A 77 -19.90 -5.66 15.64
N GLY A 78 -19.20 -4.74 16.29
CA GLY A 78 -18.13 -5.12 17.23
C GLY A 78 -17.13 -6.09 16.60
N MET A 79 -16.74 -7.12 17.35
CA MET A 79 -15.77 -8.12 16.90
C MET A 79 -16.29 -9.13 15.87
N ILE A 80 -17.58 -9.10 15.50
CA ILE A 80 -18.09 -9.84 14.33
C ILE A 80 -17.31 -9.43 13.07
N ALA A 81 -16.80 -8.18 13.05
CA ALA A 81 -15.94 -7.66 12.02
C ALA A 81 -14.73 -8.54 11.68
N ALA A 82 -14.16 -9.27 12.66
CA ALA A 82 -13.05 -10.18 12.40
C ALA A 82 -13.47 -11.32 11.45
N ASN A 83 -14.61 -11.95 11.72
CA ASN A 83 -15.17 -12.98 10.84
C ASN A 83 -15.64 -12.39 9.49
N ASP A 84 -16.21 -11.19 9.50
CA ASP A 84 -16.58 -10.50 8.26
C ASP A 84 -15.37 -10.25 7.35
N GLY A 85 -14.21 -9.92 7.94
CA GLY A 85 -12.92 -9.86 7.23
C GLY A 85 -12.57 -11.20 6.57
N ILE A 86 -12.63 -12.31 7.31
CA ILE A 86 -12.40 -13.66 6.75
C ILE A 86 -13.39 -13.95 5.60
N LEU A 87 -14.62 -13.49 5.72
CA LEU A 87 -15.65 -13.65 4.68
C LEU A 87 -15.31 -12.82 3.43
N LEU A 88 -14.81 -11.58 3.58
CA LEU A 88 -14.28 -10.79 2.46
C LEU A 88 -13.16 -11.53 1.71
N ARG A 89 -12.17 -12.06 2.43
CA ARG A 89 -11.08 -12.87 1.86
C ARG A 89 -11.60 -14.07 1.08
N ASN A 90 -12.58 -14.79 1.62
CA ASN A 90 -13.15 -15.98 0.98
C ASN A 90 -14.03 -15.67 -0.24
N HIS A 91 -14.46 -14.42 -0.47
CA HIS A 91 -15.13 -14.07 -1.74
C HIS A 91 -14.19 -14.11 -2.93
N ILE A 92 -12.90 -13.84 -2.75
CA ILE A 92 -11.90 -13.82 -3.82
C ILE A 92 -11.87 -15.16 -4.59
N PRO A 93 -11.62 -16.33 -3.95
CA PRO A 93 -11.64 -17.61 -4.67
C PRO A 93 -13.02 -17.97 -5.23
N ARG A 94 -14.12 -17.41 -4.69
CA ARG A 94 -15.47 -17.61 -5.26
C ARG A 94 -15.63 -16.87 -6.58
N ILE A 95 -15.15 -15.63 -6.67
CA ILE A 95 -15.14 -14.83 -7.91
C ILE A 95 -14.21 -15.48 -8.93
N LEU A 96 -12.98 -15.82 -8.53
CA LEU A 96 -11.99 -16.48 -9.39
C LEU A 96 -12.55 -17.79 -9.96
N LYS A 97 -13.08 -18.68 -9.11
CA LYS A 97 -13.68 -19.95 -9.56
C LYS A 97 -14.89 -19.74 -10.48
N LYS A 98 -15.73 -18.73 -10.22
CA LYS A 98 -16.94 -18.50 -11.01
C LYS A 98 -16.62 -18.03 -12.43
N HIS A 99 -15.64 -17.15 -12.59
CA HIS A 99 -15.40 -16.44 -13.84
C HIS A 99 -14.14 -16.90 -14.59
N PHE A 100 -13.19 -17.57 -13.92
CA PHE A 100 -11.89 -17.90 -14.48
C PHE A 100 -11.55 -19.39 -14.49
N ARG A 101 -12.36 -20.27 -13.88
CA ARG A 101 -12.05 -21.73 -13.78
C ARG A 101 -11.73 -22.44 -15.11
N GLY A 102 -12.22 -21.93 -16.22
CA GLY A 102 -11.99 -22.48 -17.56
C GLY A 102 -10.86 -21.81 -18.34
N LYS A 103 -10.21 -20.79 -17.77
CA LYS A 103 -9.10 -20.08 -18.39
C LYS A 103 -7.80 -20.85 -18.13
N PRO A 104 -6.85 -20.86 -19.10
CA PRO A 104 -5.60 -21.58 -18.94
C PRO A 104 -4.77 -21.08 -17.74
N TYR A 105 -4.87 -19.78 -17.44
CA TYR A 105 -4.17 -19.11 -16.33
C TYR A 105 -4.93 -19.14 -14.99
N TYR A 106 -5.92 -20.02 -14.82
CA TYR A 106 -6.73 -20.08 -13.59
C TYR A 106 -5.91 -20.44 -12.35
N VAL A 107 -5.02 -21.42 -12.48
CA VAL A 107 -4.17 -21.87 -11.37
C VAL A 107 -3.18 -20.76 -11.01
N ASP A 108 -2.57 -20.12 -12.01
CA ASP A 108 -1.66 -18.99 -11.81
C ASP A 108 -2.34 -17.82 -11.08
N LEU A 109 -3.61 -17.54 -11.38
CA LEU A 109 -4.38 -16.54 -10.63
C LEU A 109 -4.57 -16.94 -9.16
N LEU A 110 -4.92 -18.20 -8.88
CA LEU A 110 -5.08 -18.66 -7.49
C LEU A 110 -3.77 -18.56 -6.71
N GLU A 111 -2.67 -19.01 -7.32
CA GLU A 111 -1.33 -18.95 -6.71
C GLU A 111 -0.89 -17.51 -6.50
N LEU A 112 -1.08 -16.63 -7.50
CA LEU A 112 -0.76 -15.20 -7.41
C LEU A 112 -1.49 -14.53 -6.24
N PHE A 113 -2.80 -14.73 -6.12
CA PHE A 113 -3.58 -14.11 -5.04
C PHE A 113 -3.18 -14.65 -3.67
N ASN A 114 -2.95 -15.96 -3.54
CA ASN A 114 -2.54 -16.57 -2.27
C ASN A 114 -1.12 -16.11 -1.85
N GLU A 115 -0.18 -16.05 -2.78
CA GLU A 115 1.20 -15.63 -2.53
C GLU A 115 1.24 -14.15 -2.12
N VAL A 116 0.50 -13.28 -2.82
CA VAL A 116 0.43 -11.86 -2.46
C VAL A 116 -0.32 -11.65 -1.14
N GLU A 117 -1.36 -12.43 -0.84
CA GLU A 117 -2.02 -12.42 0.47
C GLU A 117 -1.02 -12.81 1.58
N PHE A 118 -0.23 -13.88 1.38
CA PHE A 118 0.80 -14.32 2.32
C PHE A 118 1.88 -13.26 2.54
N GLN A 119 2.37 -12.63 1.46
CA GLN A 119 3.34 -11.54 1.53
C GLN A 119 2.78 -10.34 2.32
N THR A 120 1.52 -9.98 2.06
CA THR A 120 0.85 -8.87 2.76
C THR A 120 0.67 -9.16 4.24
N ALA A 121 0.21 -10.36 4.59
CA ALA A 121 0.09 -10.81 5.97
C ALA A 121 1.45 -10.87 6.69
N SER A 122 2.51 -11.29 5.98
CA SER A 122 3.88 -11.29 6.51
C SER A 122 4.41 -9.88 6.74
N GLY A 123 4.10 -8.94 5.84
CA GLY A 123 4.39 -7.52 6.05
C GLY A 123 3.68 -6.95 7.27
N GLN A 124 2.38 -7.28 7.45
CA GLN A 124 1.62 -6.91 8.64
C GLN A 124 2.22 -7.51 9.92
N MET A 125 2.63 -8.77 9.89
CA MET A 125 3.30 -9.41 11.02
C MET A 125 4.55 -8.63 11.43
N ILE A 126 5.42 -8.27 10.46
CA ILE A 126 6.66 -7.53 10.74
C ILE A 126 6.34 -6.14 11.30
N ASP A 127 5.32 -5.46 10.78
CA ASP A 127 4.85 -4.17 11.31
C ASP A 127 4.47 -4.31 12.79
N LEU A 128 3.57 -5.23 13.10
CA LEU A 128 3.05 -5.43 14.45
C LEU A 128 4.12 -5.84 15.48
N ILE A 129 5.03 -6.74 15.13
CA ILE A 129 6.11 -7.13 16.05
C ILE A 129 7.14 -6.03 16.24
N THR A 130 7.30 -5.14 15.25
CA THR A 130 8.20 -3.99 15.34
C THR A 130 7.61 -2.90 16.22
N THR A 131 6.31 -2.65 16.13
CA THR A 131 5.63 -1.53 16.79
C THR A 131 5.02 -1.87 18.15
N HIS A 132 4.47 -3.08 18.33
CA HIS A 132 3.68 -3.44 19.52
C HIS A 132 4.32 -4.53 20.40
N PHE A 133 5.29 -5.30 19.90
CA PHE A 133 5.87 -6.41 20.68
C PHE A 133 7.02 -5.94 21.59
N GLY A 134 6.86 -6.19 22.88
CA GLY A 134 7.82 -5.82 23.92
C GLY A 134 7.79 -4.32 24.25
N GLU A 135 8.88 -3.80 24.81
CA GLU A 135 8.98 -2.38 25.15
C GLU A 135 8.96 -1.49 23.90
N LYS A 136 8.30 -0.34 24.01
CA LYS A 136 8.35 0.73 22.99
C LYS A 136 9.76 1.30 22.94
N ASP A 137 10.54 0.86 21.96
CA ASP A 137 11.94 1.25 21.79
C ASP A 137 12.22 1.61 20.32
N LEU A 138 12.52 2.89 20.09
CA LEU A 138 12.86 3.41 18.76
C LEU A 138 14.17 2.85 18.21
N SER A 139 15.04 2.25 19.05
CA SER A 139 16.27 1.62 18.57
C SER A 139 16.00 0.43 17.64
N LYS A 140 14.79 -0.15 17.72
CA LYS A 140 14.31 -1.20 16.82
C LYS A 140 14.04 -0.66 15.40
N TYR A 141 13.89 0.65 15.23
CA TYR A 141 13.50 1.23 13.96
C TYR A 141 14.72 1.52 13.10
N SER A 142 14.66 1.12 11.84
CA SER A 142 15.73 1.35 10.88
C SER A 142 15.16 1.35 9.46
N LEU A 143 15.87 2.01 8.54
CA LEU A 143 15.47 2.06 7.14
C LEU A 143 15.32 0.66 6.49
N PRO A 144 16.18 -0.35 6.78
CA PRO A 144 15.96 -1.71 6.28
C PRO A 144 14.68 -2.37 6.79
N ILE A 145 14.26 -2.09 8.04
CA ILE A 145 13.03 -2.62 8.61
C ILE A 145 11.81 -1.92 8.00
N HIS A 146 11.82 -0.58 7.94
CA HIS A 146 10.79 0.20 7.23
C HIS A 146 10.59 -0.33 5.81
N ARG A 147 11.67 -0.42 5.03
CA ARG A 147 11.62 -0.90 3.64
C ARG A 147 11.02 -2.29 3.54
N ARG A 148 11.36 -3.20 4.47
CA ARG A 148 10.81 -4.56 4.49
C ARG A 148 9.32 -4.57 4.82
N ILE A 149 8.89 -3.82 5.84
CA ILE A 149 7.46 -3.67 6.18
C ILE A 149 6.70 -3.19 4.95
N VAL A 150 7.12 -2.06 4.38
CA VAL A 150 6.46 -1.43 3.24
C VAL A 150 6.41 -2.33 2.01
N GLN A 151 7.53 -2.96 1.66
CA GLN A 151 7.61 -3.84 0.50
C GLN A 151 6.58 -4.97 0.60
N TYR A 152 6.52 -5.65 1.75
CA TYR A 152 5.65 -6.80 1.94
C TYR A 152 4.20 -6.40 2.24
N LYS A 153 3.97 -5.43 3.14
CA LYS A 153 2.64 -4.99 3.58
C LYS A 153 1.89 -4.22 2.50
N THR A 154 2.58 -3.45 1.65
CA THR A 154 1.92 -2.52 0.70
C THR A 154 2.25 -2.81 -0.75
N ALA A 155 3.53 -2.96 -1.11
CA ALA A 155 3.94 -2.88 -2.51
C ALA A 155 3.42 -4.04 -3.38
N TYR A 156 3.42 -5.27 -2.87
CA TYR A 156 2.95 -6.43 -3.64
C TYR A 156 1.48 -6.33 -4.04
N TYR A 157 0.56 -6.13 -3.09
CA TYR A 157 -0.87 -6.10 -3.40
C TYR A 157 -1.31 -4.80 -4.09
N SER A 158 -0.57 -3.70 -3.88
CA SER A 158 -0.96 -2.38 -4.39
C SER A 158 -0.45 -2.08 -5.79
N PHE A 159 0.74 -2.59 -6.14
CA PHE A 159 1.40 -2.26 -7.41
C PHE A 159 1.63 -3.50 -8.27
N TYR A 160 2.22 -4.56 -7.71
CA TYR A 160 2.52 -5.76 -8.48
C TYR A 160 1.26 -6.54 -8.88
N LEU A 161 0.37 -6.84 -7.93
CA LEU A 161 -0.80 -7.68 -8.15
C LEU A 161 -1.73 -7.20 -9.28
N PRO A 162 -2.06 -5.88 -9.41
CA PRO A 162 -2.88 -5.41 -10.53
C PRO A 162 -2.25 -5.66 -11.90
N VAL A 163 -0.95 -5.41 -12.04
CA VAL A 163 -0.23 -5.61 -13.31
C VAL A 163 -0.03 -7.09 -13.60
N ALA A 164 0.28 -7.90 -12.59
CA ALA A 164 0.39 -9.35 -12.73
C ALA A 164 -0.93 -9.99 -13.18
N CYS A 165 -2.07 -9.52 -12.64
CA CYS A 165 -3.40 -9.92 -13.11
C CYS A 165 -3.61 -9.61 -14.60
N ALA A 166 -3.23 -8.41 -15.05
CA ALA A 166 -3.33 -8.01 -16.45
C ALA A 166 -2.40 -8.84 -17.36
N LEU A 167 -1.17 -9.11 -16.93
CA LEU A 167 -0.20 -9.94 -17.67
C LEU A 167 -0.70 -11.38 -17.86
N LEU A 168 -1.17 -12.02 -16.78
CA LEU A 168 -1.76 -13.36 -16.87
C LEU A 168 -2.95 -13.41 -17.84
N MET A 169 -3.82 -12.39 -17.77
CA MET A 169 -4.96 -12.30 -18.69
C MET A 169 -4.54 -12.06 -20.15
N ALA A 170 -3.36 -11.45 -20.38
CA ALA A 170 -2.76 -11.26 -21.69
C ALA A 170 -2.05 -12.52 -22.22
N GLY A 171 -1.99 -13.59 -21.42
CA GLY A 171 -1.33 -14.86 -21.77
C GLY A 171 0.18 -14.87 -21.50
N GLU A 172 0.67 -13.91 -20.71
CA GLU A 172 2.08 -13.81 -20.34
C GLU A 172 2.44 -14.79 -19.21
N ASN A 173 3.69 -15.28 -19.22
CA ASN A 173 4.27 -16.01 -18.09
C ASN A 173 4.98 -15.03 -17.14
N LEU A 174 4.53 -14.95 -15.88
CA LEU A 174 5.07 -14.02 -14.89
C LEU A 174 6.56 -14.21 -14.56
N ASP A 175 7.13 -15.41 -14.79
CA ASP A 175 8.56 -15.67 -14.62
C ASP A 175 9.43 -14.84 -15.58
N ASN A 176 8.87 -14.46 -16.74
CA ASN A 176 9.55 -13.58 -17.69
C ASN A 176 9.47 -12.10 -17.30
N HIS A 177 8.70 -11.76 -16.26
CA HIS A 177 8.38 -10.37 -15.86
C HIS A 177 8.96 -10.00 -14.48
N VAL A 178 10.06 -10.64 -14.05
CA VAL A 178 10.72 -10.33 -12.77
C VAL A 178 11.16 -8.86 -12.68
N ASN A 179 11.66 -8.28 -13.77
CA ASN A 179 12.04 -6.87 -13.79
C ASN A 179 10.84 -5.93 -13.60
N VAL A 180 9.69 -6.27 -14.19
CA VAL A 180 8.42 -5.54 -14.01
C VAL A 180 7.99 -5.59 -12.55
N LYS A 181 8.06 -6.78 -11.92
CA LYS A 181 7.81 -6.94 -10.48
C LYS A 181 8.72 -6.04 -9.65
N ASN A 182 10.03 -6.07 -9.89
CA ASN A 182 10.99 -5.27 -9.12
C ASN A 182 10.71 -3.76 -9.22
N ILE A 183 10.41 -3.26 -10.42
CA ILE A 183 10.04 -1.85 -10.63
C ILE A 183 8.76 -1.49 -9.86
N LEU A 184 7.73 -2.34 -9.94
CA LEU A 184 6.47 -2.12 -9.23
C LEU A 184 6.65 -2.16 -7.71
N LEU A 185 7.55 -2.99 -7.20
CA LEU A 185 7.89 -3.00 -5.78
C LEU A 185 8.59 -1.71 -5.34
N GLU A 186 9.54 -1.19 -6.13
CA GLU A 186 10.13 0.13 -5.86
C GLU A 186 9.11 1.26 -5.91
N MET A 187 8.16 1.22 -6.86
CA MET A 187 7.04 2.18 -6.90
C MET A 187 6.18 2.11 -5.65
N GLY A 188 5.90 0.89 -5.15
CA GLY A 188 5.14 0.71 -3.92
C GLY A 188 5.87 1.18 -2.68
N ILE A 189 7.20 1.00 -2.64
CA ILE A 189 8.04 1.54 -1.56
C ILE A 189 8.02 3.07 -1.58
N TYR A 190 8.24 3.66 -2.75
CA TYR A 190 8.13 5.10 -2.95
C TYR A 190 6.76 5.61 -2.52
N PHE A 191 5.67 5.00 -2.99
CA PHE A 191 4.30 5.39 -2.65
C PHE A 191 4.05 5.44 -1.15
N GLN A 192 4.55 4.47 -0.38
CA GLN A 192 4.37 4.46 1.07
C GLN A 192 5.25 5.50 1.77
N VAL A 193 6.47 5.77 1.29
CA VAL A 193 7.27 6.90 1.79
C VAL A 193 6.53 8.23 1.59
N GLN A 194 5.81 8.39 0.47
CA GLN A 194 4.95 9.55 0.29
C GLN A 194 3.77 9.56 1.28
N ASP A 195 3.16 8.41 1.60
CA ASP A 195 2.06 8.33 2.57
C ASP A 195 2.56 8.74 3.97
N ASP A 196 3.71 8.21 4.38
CA ASP A 196 4.37 8.53 5.66
C ASP A 196 4.74 10.02 5.76
N TYR A 197 5.22 10.62 4.66
CA TYR A 197 5.49 12.06 4.57
C TYR A 197 4.20 12.88 4.70
N LEU A 198 3.18 12.55 3.92
CA LEU A 198 1.90 13.26 3.91
C LEU A 198 1.16 13.13 5.25
N ASP A 199 1.27 12.00 5.96
CA ASP A 199 0.66 11.82 7.28
C ASP A 199 1.14 12.90 8.28
N CYS A 200 2.41 13.29 8.21
CA CYS A 200 2.96 14.31 9.09
C CYS A 200 2.81 15.74 8.57
N PHE A 201 3.05 15.96 7.27
CA PHE A 201 3.22 17.30 6.67
C PHE A 201 2.01 17.82 5.88
N ALA A 202 1.09 16.96 5.45
CA ALA A 202 -0.07 17.41 4.68
C ALA A 202 -1.13 18.06 5.59
N ASP A 203 -1.89 18.98 5.00
CA ASP A 203 -3.09 19.51 5.64
C ASP A 203 -4.14 18.38 5.84
N PRO A 204 -4.72 18.21 7.03
CA PRO A 204 -5.76 17.22 7.28
C PRO A 204 -6.94 17.27 6.30
N GLU A 205 -7.31 18.46 5.79
CA GLU A 205 -8.37 18.61 4.78
C GLU A 205 -7.99 17.99 3.44
N VAL A 206 -6.71 18.09 3.06
CA VAL A 206 -6.16 17.51 1.84
C VAL A 206 -6.00 15.99 1.98
N LEU A 207 -5.49 15.55 3.13
CA LEU A 207 -5.28 14.12 3.44
C LEU A 207 -6.60 13.38 3.68
N GLY A 208 -7.66 14.09 4.10
CA GLY A 208 -8.97 13.54 4.44
C GLY A 208 -8.99 12.78 5.78
N LYS A 209 -7.92 12.88 6.56
CA LYS A 209 -7.78 12.39 7.93
C LYS A 209 -6.73 13.22 8.68
N ILE A 210 -6.77 13.19 10.01
CA ILE A 210 -5.66 13.66 10.84
C ILE A 210 -4.59 12.55 10.83
N GLY A 211 -3.33 12.90 10.56
CA GLY A 211 -2.23 11.96 10.66
C GLY A 211 -1.94 11.55 12.10
N THR A 212 -1.68 10.25 12.30
CA THR A 212 -1.54 9.63 13.62
C THR A 212 -0.27 8.81 13.76
N ASP A 213 0.61 8.76 12.75
CA ASP A 213 1.80 7.88 12.75
C ASP A 213 2.70 8.10 13.98
N ILE A 214 2.81 9.35 14.45
CA ILE A 214 3.59 9.70 15.64
C ILE A 214 2.94 9.12 16.90
N GLN A 215 1.63 9.31 17.08
CA GLN A 215 0.88 8.84 18.25
C GLN A 215 0.83 7.32 18.29
N ASP A 216 0.61 6.70 17.14
CA ASP A 216 0.47 5.26 16.95
C ASP A 216 1.82 4.52 17.08
N PHE A 217 2.92 5.26 17.28
CA PHE A 217 4.27 4.71 17.35
C PHE A 217 4.55 3.87 16.10
N LYS A 218 4.25 4.40 14.91
CA LYS A 218 4.51 3.70 13.64
C LYS A 218 5.99 3.80 13.28
N CYS A 219 6.51 2.73 12.69
CA CYS A 219 7.83 2.71 12.04
C CYS A 219 7.72 3.43 10.68
N SER A 220 7.44 4.73 10.71
CA SER A 220 7.30 5.63 9.56
C SER A 220 8.66 5.99 8.95
N TRP A 221 8.70 6.29 7.66
CA TRP A 221 9.92 6.76 6.98
C TRP A 221 10.53 7.99 7.67
N LEU A 222 9.70 8.90 8.18
CA LEU A 222 10.16 10.11 8.84
C LEU A 222 10.93 9.83 10.13
N VAL A 223 10.46 8.89 10.97
CA VAL A 223 11.13 8.58 12.24
C VAL A 223 12.45 7.86 12.00
N VAL A 224 12.52 6.94 11.02
CA VAL A 224 13.80 6.28 10.67
C VAL A 224 14.80 7.28 10.10
N LYS A 225 14.35 8.27 9.33
CA LYS A 225 15.23 9.35 8.84
C LYS A 225 15.64 10.31 9.93
N ALA A 226 14.74 10.67 10.83
CA ALA A 226 15.09 11.48 12.00
C ALA A 226 16.19 10.78 12.82
N LEU A 227 16.05 9.49 13.11
CA LEU A 227 17.05 8.70 13.84
C LEU A 227 18.43 8.66 13.17
N GLU A 228 18.49 8.71 11.83
CA GLU A 228 19.75 8.78 11.07
C GLU A 228 20.43 10.17 11.16
N HIS A 229 19.67 11.24 11.37
CA HIS A 229 20.17 12.63 11.31
C HIS A 229 20.27 13.31 12.68
N CYS A 230 19.62 12.75 13.72
CA CYS A 230 19.64 13.30 15.07
C CYS A 230 21.05 13.26 15.69
N ASN A 231 21.38 14.32 16.43
CA ASN A 231 22.38 14.23 17.49
C ASN A 231 21.81 13.56 18.76
N ASP A 232 22.63 13.37 19.80
CA ASP A 232 22.22 12.67 21.03
C ASP A 232 21.07 13.36 21.78
N GLU A 233 21.04 14.69 21.82
CA GLU A 233 19.97 15.46 22.48
C GLU A 233 18.64 15.35 21.73
N GLN A 234 18.68 15.47 20.40
CA GLN A 234 17.53 15.32 19.52
C GLN A 234 17.00 13.88 19.55
N LYS A 235 17.88 12.88 19.61
CA LYS A 235 17.49 11.49 19.75
C LYS A 235 16.78 11.25 21.08
N LYS A 236 17.30 11.80 22.18
CA LYS A 236 16.64 11.74 23.48
C LYS A 236 15.24 12.38 23.44
N LEU A 237 15.11 13.56 22.83
CA LEU A 237 13.82 14.22 22.62
C LEU A 237 12.84 13.32 21.85
N LEU A 238 13.31 12.68 20.77
CA LEU A 238 12.48 11.79 19.97
C LEU A 238 12.01 10.57 20.79
N HIS A 239 12.89 9.93 21.56
CA HIS A 239 12.54 8.82 22.45
C HIS A 239 11.52 9.19 23.55
N GLU A 240 11.58 10.41 24.08
CA GLU A 240 10.67 10.86 25.14
C GLU A 240 9.26 11.19 24.61
N ASN A 241 9.14 11.62 23.35
CA ASN A 241 7.91 12.21 22.81
C ASN A 241 7.21 11.36 21.73
N TYR A 242 7.90 10.44 21.04
CA TYR A 242 7.27 9.60 20.02
C TYR A 242 6.34 8.53 20.64
N GLY A 243 5.19 8.26 20.03
CA GLY A 243 4.21 7.28 20.53
C GLY A 243 3.38 7.72 21.73
N LYS A 244 3.21 9.03 21.91
CA LYS A 244 2.42 9.66 22.97
C LYS A 244 1.19 10.33 22.37
N ASP A 245 0.04 10.14 23.02
CA ASP A 245 -1.22 10.78 22.62
C ASP A 245 -1.27 12.28 22.95
N ASP A 246 -0.35 12.77 23.80
CA ASP A 246 -0.25 14.19 24.17
C ASP A 246 0.08 15.06 22.94
N PRO A 247 -0.79 16.00 22.54
CA PRO A 247 -0.53 16.89 21.42
C PRO A 247 0.79 17.67 21.56
N ALA A 248 1.22 18.02 22.78
CA ALA A 248 2.48 18.72 22.99
C ALA A 248 3.70 17.87 22.62
N CYS A 249 3.64 16.55 22.87
CA CYS A 249 4.66 15.61 22.43
C CYS A 249 4.71 15.50 20.90
N VAL A 250 3.54 15.39 20.25
CA VAL A 250 3.44 15.36 18.79
C VAL A 250 4.02 16.63 18.17
N THR A 251 3.69 17.81 18.72
CA THR A 251 4.24 19.09 18.25
C THR A 251 5.77 19.14 18.36
N LYS A 252 6.36 18.61 19.44
CA LYS A 252 7.82 18.55 19.59
C LYS A 252 8.48 17.64 18.55
N VAL A 253 7.89 16.49 18.25
CA VAL A 253 8.39 15.58 17.20
C VAL A 253 8.32 16.27 15.82
N LYS A 254 7.20 16.93 15.50
CA LYS A 254 7.06 17.67 14.24
C LYS A 254 8.06 18.83 14.13
N ALA A 255 8.28 19.57 15.22
CA ALA A 255 9.29 20.63 15.27
C ALA A 255 10.70 20.07 15.02
N LEU A 256 11.04 18.93 15.64
CA LEU A 256 12.31 18.26 15.37
C LEU A 256 12.45 17.85 13.89
N TYR A 257 11.39 17.33 13.25
CA TYR A 257 11.43 16.99 11.83
C TYR A 257 11.69 18.23 10.94
N ASN A 258 11.16 19.39 11.33
CA ASN A 258 11.46 20.66 10.65
C ASN A 258 12.90 21.11 10.87
N ASP A 259 13.43 21.02 12.09
CA ASP A 259 14.81 21.38 12.42
C ASP A 259 15.83 20.51 11.66
N LEU A 260 15.49 19.23 11.46
CA LEU A 260 16.26 18.28 10.66
C LEU A 260 16.04 18.43 9.15
N LYS A 261 15.14 19.33 8.72
CA LYS A 261 14.79 19.58 7.32
C LYS A 261 14.37 18.32 6.58
N LEU A 262 13.56 17.47 7.22
CA LEU A 262 13.14 16.19 6.62
C LEU A 262 12.26 16.37 5.37
N GLU A 263 11.63 17.53 5.19
CA GLU A 263 10.96 17.88 3.93
C GLU A 263 11.97 17.97 2.77
N ASP A 264 13.12 18.64 2.94
CA ASP A 264 14.17 18.71 1.92
C ASP A 264 14.72 17.31 1.60
N VAL A 265 14.93 16.48 2.65
CA VAL A 265 15.38 15.08 2.50
C VAL A 265 14.35 14.25 1.72
N TYR A 266 13.06 14.45 1.97
CA TYR A 266 11.98 13.80 1.22
C TYR A 266 11.96 14.25 -0.25
N LEU A 267 12.08 15.55 -0.52
CA LEU A 267 12.07 16.08 -1.88
C LEU A 267 13.26 15.58 -2.71
N GLU A 268 14.44 15.44 -2.09
CA GLU A 268 15.61 14.82 -2.74
C GLU A 268 15.39 13.32 -2.99
N TYR A 269 14.82 12.60 -2.01
CA TYR A 269 14.43 11.20 -2.17
C TYR A 269 13.41 11.00 -3.29
N GLU A 270 12.36 11.82 -3.36
CA GLU A 270 11.32 11.77 -4.39
C GLU A 270 11.93 11.98 -5.77
N LYS A 271 12.75 13.02 -5.94
CA LYS A 271 13.41 13.32 -7.22
C LYS A 271 14.32 12.17 -7.67
N SER A 272 15.22 11.71 -6.80
CA SER A 272 16.18 10.66 -7.13
C SER A 272 15.51 9.30 -7.40
N THR A 273 14.42 9.00 -6.69
CA THR A 273 13.64 7.78 -6.89
C THR A 273 12.86 7.83 -8.20
N TYR A 274 12.25 8.98 -8.55
CA TYR A 274 11.60 9.18 -9.84
C TYR A 274 12.58 8.99 -11.01
N GLU A 275 13.78 9.57 -10.94
CA GLU A 275 14.83 9.41 -11.97
C GLU A 275 15.25 7.94 -12.13
N LYS A 276 15.43 7.19 -11.04
CA LYS A 276 15.75 5.76 -11.08
C LYS A 276 14.62 4.93 -11.70
N LEU A 277 13.38 5.22 -11.31
CA LEU A 277 12.19 4.53 -11.81
C LEU A 277 12.02 4.79 -13.31
N ILE A 278 12.06 6.03 -13.77
CA ILE A 278 11.87 6.33 -15.20
C ILE A 278 12.96 5.68 -16.07
N ASN A 279 14.23 5.69 -15.63
CA ASN A 279 15.32 5.03 -16.34
C ASN A 279 15.11 3.51 -16.42
N SER A 280 14.64 2.88 -15.33
CA SER A 280 14.38 1.45 -15.27
C SER A 280 13.17 1.05 -16.11
N ILE A 281 12.17 1.93 -16.22
CA ILE A 281 11.02 1.76 -17.10
C ILE A 281 11.47 1.87 -18.57
N ASP A 282 12.23 2.91 -18.93
CA ASP A 282 12.68 3.12 -20.31
C ASP A 282 13.60 1.99 -20.82
N ALA A 283 14.27 1.28 -19.90
CA ALA A 283 15.06 0.09 -20.17
C ALA A 283 14.23 -1.20 -20.41
N GLN A 284 12.90 -1.19 -20.20
CA GLN A 284 12.07 -2.36 -20.46
C GLN A 284 11.96 -2.64 -21.97
N PRO A 285 11.95 -3.92 -22.40
CA PRO A 285 12.05 -4.28 -23.81
C PRO A 285 10.81 -3.94 -24.64
N THR A 286 9.60 -3.91 -24.04
CA THR A 286 8.35 -3.72 -24.78
C THR A 286 7.70 -2.38 -24.47
N LYS A 287 7.23 -1.68 -25.51
CA LYS A 287 6.54 -0.38 -25.36
C LYS A 287 5.24 -0.49 -24.57
N ALA A 288 4.53 -1.60 -24.70
CA ALA A 288 3.34 -1.90 -23.90
C ALA A 288 3.65 -1.91 -22.39
N VAL A 289 4.69 -2.62 -21.95
CA VAL A 289 5.11 -2.66 -20.53
C VAL A 289 5.59 -1.28 -20.07
N GLN A 290 6.36 -0.57 -20.90
CA GLN A 290 6.75 0.82 -20.60
C GLN A 290 5.52 1.70 -20.34
N ALA A 291 4.48 1.60 -21.18
CA ALA A 291 3.26 2.39 -21.05
C ALA A 291 2.51 2.06 -19.75
N VAL A 292 2.40 0.77 -19.40
CA VAL A 292 1.79 0.33 -18.13
C VAL A 292 2.52 0.96 -16.94
N LEU A 293 3.84 0.82 -16.88
CA LEU A 293 4.64 1.32 -15.76
C LEU A 293 4.63 2.86 -15.69
N LYS A 294 4.68 3.56 -16.82
CA LYS A 294 4.56 5.03 -16.88
C LYS A 294 3.21 5.50 -16.37
N SER A 295 2.13 4.79 -16.70
CA SER A 295 0.78 5.09 -16.19
C SER A 295 0.73 4.99 -14.65
N PHE A 296 1.33 3.96 -14.07
CA PHE A 296 1.44 3.84 -12.61
C PHE A 296 2.26 4.97 -11.99
N LEU A 297 3.44 5.26 -12.54
CA LEU A 297 4.33 6.30 -12.01
C LEU A 297 3.65 7.69 -12.05
N ALA A 298 2.95 8.00 -13.14
CA ALA A 298 2.23 9.26 -13.31
C ALA A 298 1.09 9.44 -12.29
N LYS A 299 0.45 8.36 -11.85
CA LYS A 299 -0.62 8.41 -10.83
C LYS A 299 -0.10 8.73 -9.43
N ILE A 300 1.18 8.51 -9.14
CA ILE A 300 1.75 8.66 -7.79
C ILE A 300 2.80 9.77 -7.66
N TYR A 301 3.48 10.13 -8.75
CA TYR A 301 4.51 11.17 -8.70
C TYR A 301 3.93 12.53 -8.32
N LYS A 302 4.51 13.18 -7.28
CA LYS A 302 4.02 14.46 -6.73
C LYS A 302 2.55 14.46 -6.34
N ARG A 303 2.02 13.32 -5.92
CA ARG A 303 0.65 13.26 -5.38
C ARG A 303 0.55 14.08 -4.10
N GLN A 304 -0.62 14.67 -3.89
CA GLN A 304 -0.93 15.47 -2.69
C GLN A 304 -1.83 14.72 -1.70
N LYS A 305 -2.32 13.52 -2.04
CA LYS A 305 -3.29 12.72 -1.27
C LYS A 305 -3.34 11.26 -1.71
#